data_AF-A0A7W4AA80-F1
#
_entry.id   AF-A0A7W4AA80-F1
#
_cell.length_a   1.000
_cell.length_b   1.000
_cell.length_c   1.000
_cell.angle_alpha   90.00
_cell.angle_beta   90.00
_cell.angle_gamma   90.00
#
_symmetry.space_group_name_H-M   'P 1'
#
loop_
_entity.id
_entity.type
_entity.pdbx_description
1 polymer ?
#
loop_
_entity_poly.entity_id
_entity_poly.type
_entity_poly.pdbx_seq_one_letter_code
_entity_poly.pdbx_strand_id
1 'polypeptide(L)'
;MSLTNSIEQAINNKLIEKHGQDILISLDKKNSLISLGLLDSLDFISMLMEIENSLNLDIDFEEADPVQFTSYSGLIKLLSESTNA
;
A
#
# COMPACT_ATOMS: atom_id res chain seq x y z
N MET A 1 4.45 12.72 12.72
CA MET A 1 4.01 11.37 12.30
C MET A 1 5.21 10.68 11.67
N SER A 2 5.40 9.38 11.88
CA SER A 2 6.41 8.61 11.15
C SER A 2 5.94 8.37 9.71
N LEU A 3 6.87 8.22 8.77
CA LEU A 3 6.58 7.88 7.37
C LEU A 3 5.72 6.61 7.27
N THR A 4 6.07 5.58 8.04
CA THR A 4 5.30 4.33 8.16
C THR A 4 3.82 4.57 8.48
N ASN A 5 3.52 5.46 9.43
CA ASN A 5 2.13 5.77 9.80
C ASN A 5 1.41 6.52 8.67
N SER A 6 2.11 7.39 7.94
CA SER A 6 1.54 8.12 6.81
C SER A 6 1.22 7.18 5.63
N ILE A 7 2.10 6.22 5.33
CA ILE A 7 1.85 5.18 4.32
C ILE A 7 0.67 4.31 4.76
N GLU A 8 0.65 3.85 6.01
CA GLU A 8 -0.43 3.02 6.54
C GLU A 8 -1.79 3.75 6.44
N GLN A 9 -1.82 5.05 6.76
CA GLN A 9 -3.03 5.86 6.63
C GLN A 9 -3.49 6.01 5.17
N ALA A 10 -2.57 6.23 4.23
CA ALA A 10 -2.93 6.35 2.82
C ALA A 10 -3.56 5.07 2.28
N ILE A 11 -2.95 3.91 2.56
CA ILE A 11 -3.50 2.61 2.15
C ILE A 11 -4.86 2.37 2.82
N ASN A 12 -4.96 2.64 4.12
CA ASN A 12 -6.23 2.47 4.84
C ASN A 12 -7.34 3.35 4.27
N ASN A 13 -7.05 4.60 3.94
CA ASN A 13 -8.04 5.52 3.35
C ASN A 13 -8.56 4.97 2.01
N LYS A 14 -7.67 4.44 1.16
CA LYS A 14 -8.08 3.83 -0.11
C LYS A 14 -8.99 2.62 0.08
N LEU A 15 -8.64 1.76 1.03
CA LEU A 15 -9.45 0.58 1.36
C LEU A 15 -10.81 0.96 1.95
N ILE A 16 -10.84 1.96 2.83
CA ILE A 16 -12.08 2.49 3.43
C ILE A 16 -12.98 3.11 2.36
N GLU A 17 -12.43 3.88 1.42
CA GLU A 17 -13.19 4.51 0.35
C GLU A 17 -13.92 3.46 -0.51
N LYS A 18 -13.27 2.34 -0.78
CA LYS A 18 -13.79 1.31 -1.69
C LYS A 18 -14.69 0.27 -1.01
N HIS A 19 -14.39 -0.11 0.23
CA HIS A 19 -15.06 -1.22 0.93
C HIS A 19 -15.74 -0.84 2.24
N GLY A 20 -15.60 0.41 2.69
CA GLY A 20 -16.05 0.86 4.01
C GLY A 20 -15.06 0.52 5.12
N GLN A 21 -15.35 1.00 6.33
CA GLN A 21 -14.38 0.96 7.44
C GLN A 21 -14.14 -0.42 8.03
N ASP A 22 -15.12 -1.32 7.91
CA ASP A 22 -15.05 -2.66 8.49
C ASP A 22 -13.98 -3.54 7.84
N ILE A 23 -13.52 -3.20 6.62
CA ILE A 23 -12.49 -3.98 5.92
C ILE A 23 -11.18 -4.04 6.70
N LEU A 24 -10.86 -3.00 7.48
CA LEU A 24 -9.62 -2.94 8.24
C LEU A 24 -9.60 -3.94 9.42
N ILE A 25 -10.77 -4.43 9.85
CA ILE A 25 -10.90 -5.41 10.93
C ILE A 25 -10.57 -6.81 10.41
N SER A 26 -10.97 -7.13 9.17
CA SER A 26 -10.82 -8.45 8.56
C SER A 26 -9.62 -8.57 7.61
N LEU A 27 -8.89 -7.47 7.38
CA LEU A 27 -7.74 -7.43 6.49
C LEU A 27 -6.62 -8.37 6.94
N ASP A 28 -6.34 -9.39 6.13
CA ASP A 28 -5.10 -10.16 6.26
C ASP A 28 -3.94 -9.35 5.67
N LYS A 29 -3.16 -8.72 6.56
CA LYS A 29 -2.07 -7.83 6.19
C LYS A 29 -0.91 -8.52 5.44
N LYS A 30 -0.85 -9.85 5.42
CA LYS A 30 0.23 -10.62 4.75
C LYS A 30 -0.12 -11.03 3.34
N ASN A 31 -1.40 -11.05 2.98
CA ASN A 31 -1.84 -11.44 1.65
C ASN A 31 -1.87 -10.24 0.70
N SER A 32 -1.78 -10.54 -0.60
CA SER A 32 -1.89 -9.54 -1.65
C SER A 32 -3.25 -8.87 -1.63
N LEU A 33 -3.28 -7.55 -1.60
CA LEU A 33 -4.50 -6.75 -1.71
C LEU A 33 -5.25 -7.02 -3.02
N ILE A 34 -4.52 -7.44 -4.06
CA ILE A 34 -5.08 -7.81 -5.35
C ILE A 34 -5.68 -9.21 -5.30
N SER A 35 -4.96 -10.19 -4.76
CA SER A 35 -5.47 -11.56 -4.65
C SER A 35 -6.67 -11.68 -3.70
N LEU A 36 -6.75 -10.81 -2.69
CA LEU A 36 -7.91 -10.69 -1.81
C LEU A 36 -9.12 -10.00 -2.49
N GLY A 37 -8.96 -9.49 -3.71
CA GLY A 37 -10.01 -8.74 -4.43
C GLY A 37 -10.31 -7.37 -3.83
N LEU A 38 -9.42 -6.84 -2.99
CA LEU A 38 -9.60 -5.52 -2.36
C LEU A 38 -9.22 -4.39 -3.30
N LEU A 39 -8.24 -4.61 -4.17
CA LEU A 39 -7.85 -3.67 -5.21
C LEU A 39 -7.71 -4.45 -6.51
N ASP A 40 -8.22 -3.91 -7.61
CA ASP A 40 -7.74 -4.38 -8.91
C ASP A 40 -6.36 -3.76 -9.22
N SER A 41 -5.74 -4.19 -10.33
CA SER A 41 -4.42 -3.68 -10.72
C SER A 41 -4.41 -2.17 -10.96
N LEU A 42 -5.51 -1.57 -11.44
CA LEU A 42 -5.59 -0.14 -11.70
C LEU A 42 -5.77 0.66 -10.41
N ASP A 43 -6.61 0.17 -9.50
CA ASP A 43 -6.77 0.74 -8.16
C ASP A 43 -5.43 0.72 -7.42
N PHE A 44 -4.70 -0.39 -7.52
CA PHE A 44 -3.40 -0.54 -6.88
C PHE A 44 -2.37 0.45 -7.42
N ILE A 45 -2.22 0.56 -8.74
CA ILE A 45 -1.32 1.54 -9.37
C ILE A 45 -1.73 2.98 -9.01
N SER A 46 -3.04 3.28 -9.03
CA SER A 46 -3.53 4.62 -8.69
C SER A 46 -3.22 4.96 -7.22
N MET A 47 -3.39 4.02 -6.30
CA MET A 47 -3.01 4.17 -4.90
C MET A 47 -1.51 4.44 -4.74
N LEU A 48 -0.66 3.72 -5.49
CA LEU A 48 0.78 3.94 -5.45
C LEU A 48 1.16 5.35 -5.90
N MET A 49 0.58 5.83 -7.01
CA MET A 49 0.79 7.19 -7.49
C MET A 49 0.30 8.24 -6.47
N GLU A 50 -0.83 8.00 -5.80
CA GLU A 50 -1.34 8.89 -4.74
C GLU A 50 -0.37 8.94 -3.54
N ILE A 51 0.18 7.80 -3.13
CA ILE A 51 1.17 7.71 -2.04
C ILE A 51 2.46 8.42 -2.43
N GLU A 52 2.98 8.15 -3.64
CA GLU A 52 4.18 8.77 -4.19
C GLU A 52 4.09 10.30 -4.17
N ASN A 53 3.01 10.84 -4.74
CA ASN A 53 2.80 12.28 -4.83
C ASN A 53 2.51 12.93 -3.46
N SER A 54 1.75 12.27 -2.59
CA SER A 54 1.36 12.85 -1.29
C SER A 54 2.49 12.84 -0.26
N LEU A 55 3.39 11.87 -0.35
CA LEU A 55 4.51 11.71 0.57
C LEU A 55 5.85 12.12 -0.04
N ASN A 56 5.86 12.55 -1.31
CA ASN A 56 7.05 12.89 -2.09
C ASN A 56 8.10 11.76 -2.03
N LEU A 57 7.63 10.54 -2.27
CA LEU A 57 8.47 9.35 -2.42
C LEU A 57 8.84 9.17 -3.88
N ASP A 58 9.89 8.39 -4.14
CA ASP A 58 10.21 7.85 -5.45
C ASP A 58 10.01 6.34 -5.35
N ILE A 59 8.94 5.82 -5.96
CA ILE A 59 8.55 4.43 -5.77
C ILE A 59 9.10 3.59 -6.91
N ASP A 60 10.13 2.79 -6.60
CA ASP A 60 10.71 1.83 -7.53
C ASP A 60 10.40 0.38 -7.10
N PHE A 61 9.92 -0.41 -8.06
CA PHE A 61 9.60 -1.83 -7.89
C PHE A 61 10.43 -2.75 -8.79
N GLU A 62 11.45 -2.26 -9.49
CA GLU A 62 12.26 -3.05 -10.44
C GLU A 62 12.82 -4.34 -9.81
N GLU A 63 13.28 -4.27 -8.56
CA GLU A 63 13.82 -5.43 -7.81
C GLU A 63 12.83 -6.00 -6.78
N ALA A 64 11.61 -5.46 -6.70
CA ALA A 64 10.64 -5.85 -5.68
C ALA A 64 9.88 -7.13 -6.08
N ASP A 65 9.81 -8.10 -5.16
CA ASP A 65 8.97 -9.29 -5.33
C ASP A 65 7.47 -8.87 -5.39
N PRO A 66 6.73 -9.21 -6.47
CA PRO A 66 5.30 -8.94 -6.60
C PRO A 66 4.45 -9.41 -5.42
N VAL A 67 4.82 -10.53 -4.78
CA VAL A 67 4.11 -11.02 -3.60
C VAL A 67 4.32 -10.09 -2.42
N GLN A 68 5.53 -9.54 -2.27
CA GLN A 68 5.87 -8.61 -1.19
C GLN A 68 5.19 -7.26 -1.40
N PHE A 69 5.37 -6.63 -2.56
CA PHE A 69 4.88 -5.26 -2.75
C PHE A 69 3.36 -5.15 -2.93
N THR A 70 2.68 -6.24 -3.30
CA THR A 70 1.20 -6.23 -3.37
C THR A 70 0.53 -6.56 -2.04
N SER A 71 1.27 -7.03 -1.03
CA SER A 71 0.75 -7.26 0.32
C SER A 71 0.74 -5.97 1.14
N TYR A 72 -0.20 -5.84 2.08
CA TYR A 72 -0.28 -4.64 2.92
C TYR A 72 0.99 -4.39 3.73
N SER A 73 1.46 -5.41 4.47
CA SER A 73 2.66 -5.28 5.30
C SER A 73 3.93 -5.15 4.47
N GLY A 74 4.02 -5.85 3.34
CA GLY A 74 5.19 -5.77 2.47
C GLY A 74 5.29 -4.41 1.76
N LEU A 75 4.16 -3.85 1.30
CA LEU A 75 4.12 -2.51 0.73
C LEU A 75 4.56 -1.45 1.74
N ILE A 76 4.00 -1.47 2.96
CA ILE A 76 4.39 -0.51 4.01
C ILE A 76 5.89 -0.60 4.29
N LYS A 77 6.42 -1.82 4.38
CA LYS A 77 7.85 -2.04 4.62
C LYS A 77 8.69 -1.45 3.49
N LEU A 78 8.42 -1.82 2.24
CA LEU A 78 9.14 -1.35 1.06
C LEU A 78 9.15 0.18 0.98
N LEU A 79 7.99 0.82 1.10
CA LEU A 79 7.87 2.27 1.00
C LEU A 79 8.46 3.03 2.20
N SER A 80 8.59 2.36 3.36
CA SER A 80 9.27 2.96 4.51
C SER A 80 10.79 2.87 4.44
N GLU A 81 11.31 1.94 3.63
CA GLU A 81 12.74 1.72 3.41
C GLU A 81 13.28 2.56 2.23
N SER A 82 12.42 2.94 1.27
CA SER A 82 12.80 3.71 0.07
C SER A 82 13.30 5.13 0.34
N THR A 83 13.15 5.68 1.55
CA THR A 83 13.76 6.97 1.92
C THR A 83 15.24 6.89 2.32
N ASN A 84 15.83 5.69 2.39
CA ASN A 84 17.22 5.48 2.82
C ASN A 84 18.17 5.00 1.69
N ALA A 85 17.72 4.97 0.43
CA ALA A 85 18.51 4.57 -0.73
C ALA A 85 19.13 5.77 -1.44
#